data_AF-A0A0B7GUH6-F1
#
_entry.id   AF-A0A0B7GUH6-F1
#
_cell.length_a   1.000
_cell.length_b   1.000
_cell.length_c   1.000
_cell.angle_alpha   90.00
_cell.angle_beta   90.00
_cell.angle_gamma   90.00
#
_symmetry.space_group_name_H-M   'P 1'
#
loop_
_entity.id
_entity.type
_entity.pdbx_description
1 polymer ?
#
loop_
_entity_poly.entity_id
_entity_poly.type
_entity_poly.pdbx_seq_one_letter_code
_entity_poly.pdbx_strand_id
1 'polypeptide(L)'
;MKKRKRIEQEKKLVDLMIDMYVRGHKGGAQFNAEELKNYAHLRIEHCLYKEEDFKPFCNVCPIHCYAKNMREEIKKVMRYSGPRLLFRHPIMSIAHLISTLKSKKHPPPLPKKLQK
;
A
#
# COMPACT_ATOMS: atom_id res chain seq x y z
N MET A 1 14.36 -6.53 -10.46
CA MET A 1 13.15 -6.21 -11.26
C MET A 1 13.21 -4.74 -11.69
N LYS A 2 13.06 -4.39 -12.98
CA LYS A 2 13.23 -3.00 -13.46
C LYS A 2 12.26 -2.03 -12.75
N LYS A 3 12.74 -0.86 -12.31
CA LYS A 3 12.03 0.16 -11.50
C LYS A 3 10.60 0.50 -11.97
N ARG A 4 10.41 0.75 -13.29
CA ARG A 4 9.08 1.00 -13.88
C ARG A 4 8.12 -0.18 -13.68
N LYS A 5 8.61 -1.43 -13.79
CA LYS A 5 7.77 -2.62 -13.58
C LYS A 5 7.28 -2.73 -12.13
N ARG A 6 8.09 -2.32 -11.15
CA ARG A 6 7.72 -2.33 -9.72
C ARG A 6 6.59 -1.34 -9.42
N ILE A 7 6.71 -0.09 -9.89
CA ILE A 7 5.68 0.94 -9.67
C ILE A 7 4.35 0.52 -10.27
N GLU A 8 4.36 0.03 -11.51
CA GLU A 8 3.14 -0.43 -12.18
C GLU A 8 2.50 -1.65 -11.51
N GLN A 9 3.30 -2.56 -10.97
CA GLN A 9 2.78 -3.67 -10.17
C GLN A 9 2.14 -3.21 -8.86
N GLU A 10 2.73 -2.23 -8.18
CA GLU A 10 2.17 -1.67 -6.95
C GLU A 10 0.84 -0.95 -7.21
N LYS A 11 0.73 -0.17 -8.29
CA LYS A 11 -0.52 0.47 -8.72
C LYS A 11 -1.61 -0.57 -8.97
N LYS A 12 -1.31 -1.57 -9.82
CA LYS A 12 -2.23 -2.68 -10.12
C LYS A 12 -2.66 -3.44 -8.87
N LEU A 13 -1.75 -3.62 -7.91
CA LEU A 13 -2.06 -4.28 -6.65
C LEU A 13 -3.07 -3.47 -5.83
N VAL A 14 -2.85 -2.15 -5.70
CA VAL A 14 -3.77 -1.28 -4.98
C VAL A 14 -5.13 -1.21 -5.67
N ASP A 15 -5.16 -1.11 -7.00
CA ASP A 15 -6.40 -1.15 -7.78
C ASP A 15 -7.20 -2.42 -7.51
N LEU A 16 -6.53 -3.58 -7.57
CA LEU A 16 -7.14 -4.87 -7.27
C LEU A 16 -7.72 -4.91 -5.85
N MET A 17 -6.98 -4.38 -4.86
CA MET A 17 -7.44 -4.36 -3.48
C MET A 17 -8.66 -3.46 -3.30
N ILE A 18 -8.71 -2.30 -3.94
CA ILE A 18 -9.86 -1.38 -3.90
C ILE A 18 -11.06 -2.01 -4.60
N ASP A 19 -10.87 -2.63 -5.78
CA ASP A 19 -11.96 -3.29 -6.51
C ASP A 19 -12.55 -4.46 -5.73
N MET A 20 -11.71 -5.26 -5.06
CA MET A 20 -12.17 -6.32 -4.16
C MET A 20 -13.02 -5.78 -3.01
N TYR A 21 -12.62 -4.65 -2.43
CA TYR A 21 -13.38 -4.01 -1.36
C TYR A 21 -14.76 -3.54 -1.84
N VAL A 22 -14.81 -2.81 -2.96
CA VAL A 22 -16.04 -2.27 -3.55
C VAL A 22 -16.99 -3.40 -3.93
N ARG A 23 -16.49 -4.46 -4.57
CA ARG A 23 -17.30 -5.64 -4.93
C ARG A 23 -17.85 -6.38 -3.71
N GLY A 24 -17.12 -6.38 -2.60
CA GLY A 24 -17.56 -6.98 -1.33
C GLY A 24 -18.62 -6.16 -0.59
N HIS A 25 -18.72 -4.86 -0.87
CA HIS A 25 -19.60 -3.91 -0.17
C HIS A 25 -20.59 -3.25 -1.13
N LYS A 26 -21.12 -4.00 -2.11
CA LYS A 26 -22.13 -3.53 -3.08
C LYS A 26 -23.27 -2.80 -2.34
N GLY A 27 -23.29 -1.47 -2.39
CA GLY A 27 -24.31 -0.61 -1.78
C GLY A 27 -23.89 0.22 -0.55
N GLY A 28 -22.65 0.13 -0.06
CA GLY A 28 -22.26 0.81 1.19
C GLY A 28 -20.81 1.24 1.32
N ALA A 29 -20.05 1.31 0.21
CA ALA A 29 -18.71 1.89 0.26
C ALA A 29 -18.82 3.39 0.62
N GLN A 30 -18.36 3.76 1.83
CA GLN A 30 -18.40 5.13 2.34
C GLN A 30 -17.44 6.11 1.62
N PHE A 31 -16.76 5.68 0.55
CA PHE A 31 -15.76 6.49 -0.14
C PHE A 31 -15.83 6.34 -1.66
N ASN A 32 -15.35 7.36 -2.37
CA ASN A 32 -15.24 7.32 -3.82
C ASN A 32 -14.01 6.46 -4.22
N ALA A 33 -14.28 5.30 -4.82
CA ALA A 33 -13.24 4.35 -5.19
C ALA A 33 -12.25 4.91 -6.22
N GLU A 34 -12.72 5.73 -7.15
CA GLU A 34 -11.89 6.32 -8.20
C GLU A 34 -10.97 7.40 -7.62
N GLU A 35 -11.49 8.21 -6.71
CA GLU A 35 -10.70 9.19 -5.97
C GLU A 35 -9.57 8.52 -5.18
N LEU A 36 -9.88 7.44 -4.45
CA LEU A 36 -8.90 6.70 -3.66
C LEU A 36 -7.81 6.06 -4.55
N LYS A 37 -8.17 5.52 -5.72
CA LYS A 37 -7.23 4.97 -6.71
C LYS A 37 -6.28 6.04 -7.23
N ASN A 38 -6.84 7.15 -7.70
CA ASN A 38 -6.07 8.27 -8.24
C ASN A 38 -5.11 8.83 -7.18
N TYR A 39 -5.58 9.00 -5.95
CA TYR A 39 -4.75 9.44 -4.83
C TYR A 39 -3.62 8.44 -4.55
N ALA A 40 -3.91 7.15 -4.47
CA ALA A 40 -2.90 6.13 -4.23
C ALA A 40 -1.84 6.07 -5.34
N HIS A 41 -2.26 6.17 -6.62
CA HIS A 41 -1.36 6.23 -7.76
C HIS A 41 -0.39 7.41 -7.65
N LEU A 42 -0.91 8.59 -7.34
CA LEU A 42 -0.10 9.78 -7.13
C LEU A 42 0.93 9.58 -6.02
N ARG A 43 0.55 8.98 -4.87
CA ARG A 43 1.49 8.71 -3.77
C ARG A 43 2.55 7.67 -4.14
N ILE A 44 2.21 6.64 -4.91
CA ILE A 44 3.17 5.62 -5.36
C ILE A 44 4.20 6.22 -6.32
N GLU A 45 3.78 7.09 -7.25
CA GLU A 45 4.66 7.77 -8.19
C GLU A 45 5.64 8.75 -7.52
N HIS A 46 5.17 9.44 -6.49
CA HIS A 46 5.95 10.41 -5.72
C HIS A 46 6.63 9.80 -4.49
N CYS A 47 6.60 8.47 -4.34
CA CYS A 47 7.21 7.79 -3.20
C CYS A 47 8.72 8.08 -3.14
N LEU A 48 9.21 8.53 -1.98
CA LEU A 48 10.62 8.86 -1.77
C LEU A 48 11.52 7.61 -1.87
N TYR A 49 11.00 6.45 -1.47
CA TYR A 49 11.68 5.16 -1.57
C TYR A 49 11.63 4.54 -2.98
N LYS A 50 11.04 5.19 -3.99
CA LYS A 50 10.89 4.59 -5.34
C LYS A 50 12.23 4.27 -6.03
N GLU A 51 13.30 4.90 -5.58
CA GLU A 51 14.68 4.71 -6.08
C GLU A 51 15.51 3.79 -5.21
N GLU A 52 14.98 3.36 -4.08
CA GLU A 52 15.69 2.50 -3.15
C GLU A 52 15.40 1.04 -3.48
N ASP A 53 16.44 0.22 -3.40
CA ASP A 53 16.30 -1.24 -3.49
C ASP A 53 15.37 -1.72 -2.37
N PHE A 54 15.55 -1.14 -1.17
CA PHE A 54 14.69 -1.33 -0.02
C PHE A 54 13.58 -0.27 0.02
N LYS A 55 12.40 -0.63 -0.49
CA LYS A 55 11.17 0.14 -0.24
C LYS A 55 10.27 -0.66 0.71
N PRO A 56 9.99 -0.13 1.92
CA PRO A 56 9.09 -0.79 2.85
C PRO A 56 7.65 -0.75 2.34
N PHE A 57 6.80 -1.61 2.90
CA PHE A 57 5.37 -1.52 2.65
C PHE A 57 4.80 -0.21 3.22
N CYS A 58 3.81 0.39 2.56
CA CYS A 58 3.20 1.65 3.00
C CYS A 58 2.64 1.58 4.44
N ASN A 59 2.22 0.40 4.91
CA ASN A 59 1.73 0.20 6.27
C ASN A 59 2.82 0.39 7.35
N VAL A 60 4.08 0.12 7.01
CA VAL A 60 5.22 0.17 7.94
C VAL A 60 6.18 1.31 7.62
N CYS A 61 5.86 2.12 6.62
CA CYS A 61 6.65 3.27 6.23
C CYS A 61 6.67 4.29 7.39
N PRO A 62 7.84 4.82 7.78
CA PRO A 62 7.94 5.82 8.84
C PRO A 62 7.40 7.19 8.39
N ILE A 63 7.24 7.40 7.09
CA ILE A 63 6.82 8.68 6.50
C ILE A 63 5.30 8.77 6.48
N HIS A 64 4.77 9.83 7.08
CA HIS A 64 3.34 10.13 7.03
C HIS A 64 2.94 10.73 5.67
N CYS A 65 2.72 9.87 4.67
CA CYS A 65 2.40 10.32 3.32
C CYS A 65 0.90 10.42 3.03
N TYR A 66 0.01 9.68 3.69
CA TYR A 66 -1.43 9.80 3.39
C TYR A 66 -2.08 10.93 4.19
N ALA A 67 -3.00 11.68 3.56
CA ALA A 67 -3.94 12.54 4.29
C ALA A 67 -4.80 11.69 5.24
N LYS A 68 -5.27 12.28 6.35
CA LYS A 68 -5.95 11.52 7.42
C LYS A 68 -7.18 10.77 6.91
N ASN A 69 -8.04 11.43 6.13
CA ASN A 69 -9.24 10.85 5.51
C ASN A 69 -8.88 9.67 4.58
N MET A 70 -7.98 9.90 3.61
CA MET A 70 -7.53 8.89 2.64
C MET A 70 -6.85 7.70 3.33
N ARG A 71 -6.15 7.95 4.45
CA ARG A 71 -5.48 6.93 5.25
C ARG A 71 -6.49 5.99 5.92
N GLU A 72 -7.61 6.52 6.40
CA GLU A 72 -8.66 5.71 7.02
C GLU A 72 -9.35 4.83 5.98
N GLU A 73 -9.63 5.38 4.80
CA GLU A 73 -10.23 4.65 3.68
C GLU A 73 -9.33 3.52 3.18
N ILE A 74 -8.05 3.82 2.89
CA ILE A 74 -7.13 2.78 2.44
C ILE A 74 -6.90 1.72 3.51
N LYS A 75 -6.91 2.07 4.81
CA LYS A 75 -6.83 1.09 5.89
C LYS A 75 -8.03 0.13 5.90
N LYS A 76 -9.25 0.62 5.67
CA LYS A 76 -10.44 -0.24 5.53
C LYS A 76 -10.26 -1.22 4.37
N VAL A 77 -9.80 -0.72 3.22
CA VAL A 77 -9.48 -1.54 2.05
C VAL A 77 -8.41 -2.58 2.36
N MET A 78 -7.27 -2.18 2.94
CA MET A 78 -6.18 -3.09 3.29
C MET A 78 -6.62 -4.18 4.29
N ARG A 79 -7.43 -3.82 5.30
CA ARG A 79 -7.93 -4.77 6.30
C ARG A 79 -8.87 -5.82 5.69
N TYR A 80 -9.68 -5.43 4.73
CA TYR A 80 -10.59 -6.35 4.04
C TYR A 80 -9.85 -7.17 2.97
N SER A 81 -9.11 -6.50 2.09
CA SER A 81 -8.52 -7.13 0.92
C SER A 81 -7.22 -7.87 1.26
N GLY A 82 -6.50 -7.48 2.31
CA GLY A 82 -5.21 -8.10 2.70
C GLY A 82 -5.28 -9.61 2.96
N PRO A 83 -6.16 -10.10 3.86
CA PRO A 83 -6.31 -11.55 4.08
C PRO A 83 -6.81 -12.29 2.84
N ARG A 84 -7.61 -11.62 2.00
CA ARG A 84 -8.19 -12.21 0.77
C ARG A 84 -7.17 -12.28 -0.37
N LEU A 85 -6.22 -11.35 -0.40
CA LEU A 85 -5.09 -11.34 -1.32
C LEU A 85 -4.10 -12.46 -1.01
N LEU A 86 -3.98 -12.90 0.25
CA LEU A 86 -3.16 -14.05 0.67
C LEU A 86 -3.55 -15.34 -0.07
N PHE A 87 -4.83 -15.52 -0.36
CA PHE A 87 -5.32 -16.69 -1.12
C PHE A 87 -4.93 -16.67 -2.60
N ARG A 88 -4.59 -15.49 -3.16
CA ARG A 88 -4.28 -15.33 -4.60
C ARG A 88 -2.80 -15.06 -4.86
N HIS A 89 -2.14 -14.35 -3.95
CA HIS A 89 -0.72 -14.03 -3.96
C HIS A 89 -0.11 -14.30 -2.57
N PRO A 90 0.06 -15.58 -2.20
CA PRO A 90 0.47 -15.98 -0.85
C PRO A 90 1.84 -15.42 -0.46
N ILE A 91 2.82 -15.45 -1.37
CA ILE A 91 4.19 -15.00 -1.09
C ILE A 91 4.25 -13.50 -0.75
N MET A 92 3.58 -12.64 -1.53
CA MET A 92 3.54 -11.19 -1.26
C MET A 92 2.81 -10.85 0.03
N SER A 93 1.72 -11.57 0.31
CA SER A 93 0.87 -11.30 1.47
C SER A 93 1.52 -11.79 2.78
N ILE A 94 2.22 -12.93 2.74
CA ILE A 94 3.01 -13.43 3.88
C ILE A 94 4.17 -12.46 4.18
N ALA A 95 4.88 -11.97 3.15
CA ALA A 95 5.93 -10.96 3.34
C ALA A 95 5.36 -9.66 3.96
N HIS A 96 4.15 -9.24 3.56
CA HIS A 96 3.47 -8.08 4.13
C HIS A 96 3.10 -8.29 5.61
N LEU A 97 2.58 -9.47 5.97
CA LEU A 97 2.22 -9.81 7.35
C LEU A 97 3.46 -9.87 8.25
N ILE A 98 4.51 -10.57 7.82
CA ILE A 98 5.77 -10.67 8.57
C ILE A 98 6.43 -9.29 8.72
N SER A 99 6.45 -8.48 7.66
CA SER A 99 6.99 -7.11 7.72
C SER A 99 6.21 -6.25 8.71
N THR A 100 4.88 -6.34 8.73
CA THR A 100 4.02 -5.60 9.68
C THR A 100 4.26 -6.03 11.13
N LEU A 101 4.53 -7.31 11.39
CA LEU A 101 4.86 -7.80 12.73
C LEU A 101 6.27 -7.40 13.17
N LYS A 102 7.26 -7.47 12.26
CA LYS A 102 8.66 -7.13 12.54
C LYS A 102 8.90 -5.63 12.69
N SER A 103 8.16 -4.80 11.96
CA SER A 103 8.30 -3.34 11.99
C SER A 103 7.84 -2.71 13.31
N LYS A 104 7.00 -3.39 14.09
CA LYS A 104 6.66 -2.95 15.46
C LYS A 104 7.89 -2.94 16.40
N LYS A 105 8.90 -3.76 16.11
CA LYS A 105 10.15 -3.84 16.89
C LYS A 105 11.29 -3.04 16.26
N HIS A 106 11.35 -2.95 14.93
CA HIS A 106 12.39 -2.19 14.22
C HIS A 106 11.79 -1.41 13.04
N PRO A 107 11.59 -0.08 13.15
CA PRO A 107 11.08 0.71 12.04
C PRO A 107 12.09 0.72 10.88
N PRO A 108 11.63 0.71 9.62
CA PRO A 108 12.53 0.74 8.49
C PRO A 108 13.31 2.05 8.43
N PRO A 109 14.56 2.04 7.93
CA PRO A 109 15.38 3.24 7.85
C PRO A 109 14.73 4.32 6.98
N LEU A 110 14.98 5.59 7.32
CA LEU A 110 14.57 6.73 6.51
C LEU A 110 15.21 6.65 5.12
N PRO A 111 14.58 7.19 4.07
CA PRO A 111 15.14 7.13 2.74
C PRO A 111 16.42 7.98 2.68
N LYS A 112 17.39 7.58 1.86
CA LYS A 112 18.68 8.28 1.70
C LYS A 112 18.51 9.76 1.35
N LYS A 113 17.42 10.11 0.65
CA LYS A 113 17.06 11.50 0.30
C LYS A 113 16.73 12.39 1.51
N LEU A 114 16.40 11.80 2.66
CA LEU A 114 16.08 12.51 3.91
C LEU A 114 17.19 12.40 4.98
N GLN A 115 18.29 11.72 4.70
CA GLN A 115 19.43 11.55 5.63
C GLN A 115 20.51 12.63 5.45
N LYS A 116 20.16 13.79 4.87
CA LYS A 116 21.06 14.92 4.67
C LYS A 116 20.77 16.02 5.66
#